data_AF-A0A7X4F836-F1
#
_entry.id   AF-A0A7X4F836-F1
#
_cell.length_a   1.000
_cell.length_b   1.000
_cell.length_c   1.000
_cell.angle_alpha   90.00
_cell.angle_beta   90.00
_cell.angle_gamma   90.00
#
_symmetry.space_group_name_H-M   'P 1'
#
loop_
_entity.id
_entity.type
_entity.pdbx_description
1 polymer ?
#
loop_
_entity_poly.entity_id
_entity_poly.type
_entity_poly.pdbx_seq_one_letter_code
_entity_poly.pdbx_strand_id
1 'polypeptide(L)'
;MGHLETIEKAAQKLIALCQKEKQTKTDKEKMLVIHAEILTSIEDLSECDLCGAISELIVTMTLADATAKVCKECGIKSLEAGKIQSSRQKTSRPRTRRSKTESTASARPKSETSRTRSKRETPAEKIESPAALHTRVEAQTGIKKADVKRLHKIVQDIAAPMSAEHTLNYVQREAEIAKIKVDAGALEKAVKLLIAA
;
A
#
# COMPACT_ATOMS: atom_id res chain seq x y z
N MET A 1 14.87 26.56 7.34
CA MET A 1 14.40 26.11 6.01
C MET A 1 13.17 25.30 6.24
N GLY A 2 12.13 25.55 5.46
CA GLY A 2 10.88 24.82 5.57
C GLY A 2 11.03 23.34 5.17
N HIS A 3 10.13 22.48 5.65
CA HIS A 3 10.09 21.08 5.22
C HIS A 3 9.76 20.96 3.73
N LEU A 4 8.87 21.79 3.18
CA LEU A 4 8.54 21.88 1.75
C LEU A 4 9.76 22.32 0.93
N GLU A 5 10.50 23.33 1.41
CA GLU A 5 11.73 23.80 0.75
C GLU A 5 12.81 22.71 0.74
N THR A 6 12.91 21.94 1.84
CA THR A 6 13.81 20.79 1.93
C THR A 6 13.43 19.69 0.95
N ILE A 7 12.14 19.37 0.85
CA ILE A 7 11.60 18.39 -0.12
C ILE A 7 11.91 18.84 -1.54
N GLU A 8 11.69 20.11 -1.87
CA GLU A 8 11.96 20.65 -3.21
C GLU A 8 13.44 20.51 -3.58
N LYS A 9 14.35 20.93 -2.70
CA LYS A 9 15.79 20.82 -2.92
C LYS A 9 16.25 19.37 -3.04
N ALA A 10 15.71 18.48 -2.22
CA ALA A 10 16.01 17.05 -2.28
C ALA A 10 15.50 16.43 -3.60
N ALA A 11 14.30 16.77 -4.03
CA ALA A 11 13.73 16.32 -5.30
C ALA A 11 14.57 16.81 -6.50
N GLN A 12 15.02 18.06 -6.50
CA GLN A 12 15.91 18.60 -7.54
C GLN A 12 17.24 17.83 -7.61
N LYS A 13 17.86 17.51 -6.46
CA LYS A 13 19.07 16.67 -6.40
C LYS A 13 18.81 15.27 -6.97
N LEU A 14 17.64 14.68 -6.66
CA LEU A 14 17.26 13.37 -7.18
C LEU A 14 17.10 13.39 -8.70
N ILE A 15 16.42 14.41 -9.25
CA ILE A 15 16.25 14.62 -10.69
C ILE A 15 17.62 14.71 -11.38
N ALA A 16 18.55 15.49 -10.83
CA ALA A 16 19.89 15.63 -11.38
C ALA A 16 20.67 14.29 -11.41
N LEU A 17 20.49 13.42 -10.41
CA LEU A 17 21.07 12.08 -10.41
C LEU A 17 20.42 11.17 -11.46
N CYS A 18 19.10 11.26 -11.64
CA CYS A 18 18.36 10.49 -12.63
C CYS A 18 18.71 10.87 -14.07
N GLN A 19 19.10 12.12 -14.33
CA GLN A 19 19.45 12.62 -15.66
C GLN A 19 20.86 12.20 -16.15
N LYS A 20 21.66 11.54 -15.32
CA LYS A 20 22.97 11.02 -15.74
C LYS A 20 22.83 9.86 -16.73
N GLU A 21 23.62 9.87 -17.81
CA GLU A 21 23.62 8.81 -18.84
C GLU A 21 23.90 7.40 -18.29
N LYS A 22 24.77 7.30 -17.27
CA LYS A 22 25.07 6.04 -16.58
C LYS A 22 25.10 6.28 -15.07
N GLN A 23 24.27 5.54 -14.34
CA GLN A 23 24.23 5.58 -12.89
C GLN A 23 25.26 4.63 -12.30
N THR A 24 26.12 5.16 -11.43
CA THR A 24 27.08 4.37 -10.66
C THR A 24 26.44 3.76 -9.42
N LYS A 25 27.14 2.82 -8.75
CA LYS A 25 26.68 2.27 -7.45
C LYS A 25 26.53 3.38 -6.39
N THR A 26 27.45 4.33 -6.37
CA THR A 26 27.43 5.46 -5.43
C THR A 26 26.29 6.43 -5.74
N ASP A 27 25.91 6.61 -7.01
CA ASP A 27 24.71 7.39 -7.36
C ASP A 27 23.45 6.75 -6.79
N LYS A 28 23.31 5.42 -6.90
CA LYS A 28 22.15 4.69 -6.33
C LYS A 28 22.08 4.81 -4.81
N GLU A 29 23.22 4.73 -4.12
CA GLU A 29 23.30 4.95 -2.67
C GLU A 29 22.87 6.38 -2.31
N LYS A 30 23.32 7.39 -3.05
CA LYS A 30 22.88 8.79 -2.87
C LYS A 30 21.39 8.98 -3.10
N MET A 31 20.82 8.32 -4.12
CA MET A 31 19.38 8.37 -4.38
C MET A 31 18.56 7.80 -3.22
N LEU A 32 19.02 6.71 -2.60
CA LEU A 32 18.36 6.14 -1.41
C LEU A 32 18.38 7.09 -0.21
N VAL A 33 19.51 7.77 0.01
CA VAL A 33 19.63 8.77 1.09
C VAL A 33 18.68 9.95 0.84
N ILE A 34 18.66 10.49 -0.39
CA ILE A 34 17.77 11.60 -0.76
C ILE A 34 16.30 11.19 -0.63
N HIS A 35 15.96 9.95 -1.01
CA HIS A 35 14.60 9.43 -0.84
C HIS A 35 14.19 9.36 0.64
N ALA A 36 15.09 8.92 1.53
CA ALA A 36 14.83 8.91 2.96
C ALA A 36 14.67 10.33 3.54
N GLU A 37 15.45 11.30 3.06
CA GLU A 37 15.35 12.72 3.44
C GLU A 37 13.99 13.33 3.05
N ILE A 38 13.51 13.03 1.83
CA ILE A 38 12.18 13.45 1.35
C ILE A 38 11.09 12.87 2.24
N LEU A 39 11.14 11.55 2.51
CA LEU A 39 10.12 10.89 3.33
C LEU A 39 10.05 11.47 4.74
N THR A 40 11.20 11.67 5.38
CA THR A 40 11.27 12.26 6.72
C THR A 40 10.66 13.66 6.72
N SER A 41 10.99 14.47 5.72
CA SER A 41 10.45 15.84 5.61
C SER A 41 8.95 15.86 5.35
N ILE A 42 8.39 14.86 4.67
CA ILE A 42 6.93 14.72 4.45
C ILE A 42 6.22 14.34 5.76
N GLU A 43 6.83 13.51 6.60
CA GLU A 43 6.23 13.08 7.87
C GLU A 43 6.01 14.22 8.86
N ASP A 44 6.83 15.27 8.78
CA ASP A 44 6.74 16.46 9.62
C ASP A 44 5.68 17.46 9.13
N LEU A 45 5.15 17.30 7.90
CA LEU A 45 4.11 18.17 7.38
C LEU A 45 2.75 17.86 8.02
N SER A 46 2.03 18.93 8.37
CA SER A 46 0.69 18.83 8.95
C SER A 46 -0.39 19.19 7.93
N GLU A 47 -1.52 18.51 8.06
CA GLU A 47 -2.71 18.73 7.25
C GLU A 47 -3.70 19.65 7.99
N CYS A 48 -4.41 20.50 7.24
CA CYS A 48 -5.52 21.28 7.77
C CYS A 48 -6.78 20.42 7.91
N ASP A 49 -7.38 20.41 9.10
CA ASP A 49 -8.61 19.66 9.42
C ASP A 49 -9.84 20.15 8.63
N LEU A 50 -9.78 21.34 8.02
CA LEU A 50 -10.91 21.97 7.33
C LEU A 50 -10.88 21.79 5.82
N CYS A 51 -9.72 21.99 5.18
CA CYS A 51 -9.58 21.92 3.72
C CYS A 51 -8.65 20.81 3.23
N GLY A 52 -7.99 20.07 4.12
CA GLY A 52 -7.01 19.04 3.74
C GLY A 52 -5.71 19.59 3.16
N ALA A 53 -5.53 20.92 3.14
CA ALA A 53 -4.28 21.50 2.64
C ALA A 53 -3.12 21.14 3.58
N ILE A 54 -2.03 20.66 3.00
CA ILE A 54 -0.77 20.43 3.69
C ILE A 54 0.00 21.74 3.71
N SER A 55 0.42 22.18 4.90
CA SER A 55 1.19 23.42 5.05
C SER A 55 2.18 23.28 6.19
N GLU A 56 3.28 24.03 6.11
CA GLU A 56 4.21 24.17 7.23
C GLU A 56 3.60 24.99 8.37
N LEU A 57 2.66 25.88 8.05
CA LEU A 57 2.01 26.77 9.01
C LEU A 57 0.57 26.30 9.26
N ILE A 58 0.46 25.19 9.97
CA ILE A 58 -0.80 24.71 10.55
C ILE A 58 -0.79 25.02 12.04
N VAL A 59 -1.81 25.72 12.50
CA VAL A 59 -1.94 26.12 13.90
C VAL A 59 -3.16 25.43 14.51
N THR A 60 -3.03 24.99 15.76
CA THR A 60 -4.20 24.51 16.52
C THR A 60 -4.94 25.73 17.07
N MET A 61 -6.19 25.89 16.65
CA MET A 61 -7.04 27.01 17.03
C MET A 61 -8.29 26.51 17.75
N THR A 62 -8.70 27.23 18.79
CA THR A 62 -9.92 26.98 19.54
C THR A 62 -10.83 28.21 19.47
N LEU A 63 -12.08 28.03 19.04
CA LEU A 63 -13.12 29.06 19.08
C LEU A 63 -14.38 28.45 19.68
N ALA A 64 -14.90 29.07 20.75
CA ALA A 64 -15.95 28.50 21.60
C ALA A 64 -15.60 27.05 22.01
N ASP A 65 -16.45 26.08 21.68
CA ASP A 65 -16.29 24.67 22.06
C ASP A 65 -15.60 23.80 20.99
N ALA A 66 -15.06 24.41 19.93
CA ALA A 66 -14.43 23.69 18.82
C ALA A 66 -12.92 23.96 18.76
N THR A 67 -12.13 22.90 18.61
CA THR A 67 -10.68 22.95 18.38
C THR A 67 -10.33 22.24 17.07
N ALA A 68 -9.52 22.88 16.21
CA ALA A 68 -9.06 22.31 14.95
C ALA A 68 -7.65 22.79 14.57
N LYS A 69 -6.94 21.95 13.82
CA LYS A 69 -5.70 22.32 13.12
C LYS A 69 -6.06 23.02 11.82
N VAL A 70 -5.73 24.30 11.71
CA VAL A 70 -6.14 25.14 10.57
C VAL A 70 -4.94 25.72 9.85
N CYS A 71 -5.01 25.75 8.52
CA CYS A 71 -4.11 26.57 7.72
C CYS A 71 -4.49 28.05 7.83
N LYS A 72 -3.60 28.93 7.37
CA LYS A 72 -3.80 30.39 7.38
C LYS A 72 -5.18 30.82 6.86
N GLU A 73 -5.59 30.33 5.69
CA GLU A 73 -6.85 30.74 5.05
C GLU A 73 -8.07 30.25 5.84
N CYS A 74 -8.06 29.00 6.29
CA CYS A 74 -9.16 28.43 7.07
C CYS A 74 -9.24 29.04 8.48
N GLY A 75 -8.09 29.43 9.04
CA GLY A 75 -8.00 30.19 10.29
C GLY A 75 -8.68 31.55 10.17
N ILE A 76 -8.31 32.34 9.16
CA ILE A 76 -8.93 33.66 8.89
C ILE A 76 -10.44 33.53 8.71
N LYS A 77 -10.90 32.60 7.85
CA LYS A 77 -12.34 32.38 7.63
C LYS A 77 -13.10 32.01 8.90
N SER A 78 -12.50 31.19 9.77
CA SER A 78 -13.14 30.79 11.03
C SER A 78 -13.19 31.94 12.04
N LEU A 79 -12.18 32.81 12.05
CA LEU A 79 -12.16 34.02 12.87
C LEU A 79 -13.22 35.03 12.40
N GLU A 80 -13.32 35.27 11.10
CA GLU A 80 -14.34 36.14 10.49
C GLU A 80 -15.76 35.63 10.76
N ALA A 81 -15.97 34.32 10.67
CA ALA A 81 -17.25 33.68 10.93
C ALA A 81 -17.59 33.50 12.43
N GLY A 82 -16.62 33.74 13.33
CA GLY A 82 -16.76 33.50 14.77
C GLY A 82 -16.96 32.03 15.16
N LYS A 83 -16.75 31.08 14.24
CA LYS A 83 -16.93 29.64 14.46
C LYS A 83 -16.03 28.80 13.56
N ILE A 84 -15.54 27.68 14.09
CA ILE A 84 -14.85 26.68 13.29
C ILE A 84 -15.90 25.81 12.60
N GLN A 85 -16.13 26.05 11.31
CA GLN A 85 -16.98 25.18 10.51
C GLN A 85 -16.22 23.91 10.17
N SER A 86 -16.37 22.84 10.97
CA SER A 86 -15.77 21.56 10.63
C SER A 86 -16.34 21.10 9.29
N SER A 87 -15.50 21.04 8.25
CA SER A 87 -15.83 20.30 7.05
C SER A 87 -15.96 18.84 7.49
N ARG A 88 -17.20 18.35 7.67
CA ARG A 88 -17.47 16.93 7.89
C ARG A 88 -17.25 16.18 6.56
N GLN A 89 -16.04 16.25 6.02
CA GLN A 89 -15.49 15.24 5.12
C GLN A 89 -14.34 14.56 5.84
N LYS A 90 -14.65 13.95 7.00
CA LYS A 90 -13.85 12.82 7.49
C LYS A 90 -14.09 11.64 6.55
N THR A 91 -13.44 11.63 5.40
CA THR A 91 -13.07 10.36 4.76
C THR A 91 -11.95 9.77 5.60
N SER A 92 -12.33 9.26 6.78
CA SER A 92 -11.45 8.60 7.72
C SER A 92 -10.92 7.32 7.08
N ARG A 93 -9.74 7.37 6.46
CA ARG A 93 -8.85 6.21 6.48
C ARG A 93 -8.14 6.23 7.84
N PRO A 94 -8.41 5.28 8.75
CA PRO A 94 -7.66 5.19 9.99
C PRO A 94 -6.24 4.82 9.63
N ARG A 95 -5.33 5.78 9.74
CA ARG A 95 -3.89 5.54 9.66
C ARG A 95 -3.53 4.76 10.93
N THR A 96 -3.41 3.44 10.82
CA THR A 96 -2.95 2.57 11.92
C THR A 96 -1.56 2.99 12.33
N ARG A 97 -1.48 3.80 13.39
CA ARG A 97 -0.26 4.20 14.05
C ARG A 97 0.29 2.95 14.74
N ARG A 98 1.33 2.35 14.15
CA ARG A 98 2.01 1.17 14.70
C ARG A 98 2.64 1.57 16.02
N SER A 99 1.98 1.26 17.13
CA SER A 99 2.52 1.44 18.48
C SER A 99 3.72 0.50 18.66
N LYS A 100 4.81 1.09 19.14
CA LYS A 100 6.09 0.45 19.44
C LYS A 100 5.88 -0.44 20.66
N THR A 101 5.77 -1.75 20.47
CA THR A 101 5.68 -2.70 21.60
C THR A 101 7.08 -2.95 22.14
N GLU A 102 7.32 -2.47 23.36
CA GLU A 102 8.47 -2.87 24.18
C GLU A 102 8.39 -4.37 24.45
N SER A 103 9.52 -5.04 24.20
CA SER A 103 9.69 -6.45 24.51
C SER A 103 9.90 -6.61 26.02
N THR A 104 8.96 -7.26 26.69
CA THR A 104 9.24 -7.90 27.99
C THR A 104 8.79 -9.36 27.92
N ALA A 105 9.74 -10.23 28.23
CA ALA A 105 9.59 -11.66 28.33
C ALA A 105 8.72 -12.03 29.53
N SER A 106 7.85 -13.05 29.38
CA SER A 106 7.84 -14.23 30.27
C SER A 106 6.65 -15.16 30.04
N ALA A 107 6.95 -16.44 30.23
CA ALA A 107 6.10 -17.50 30.76
C ALA A 107 4.97 -18.10 29.87
N ARG A 108 5.34 -19.25 29.28
CA ARG A 108 4.49 -20.45 29.12
C ARG A 108 3.63 -20.71 30.37
N PRO A 109 2.45 -21.37 30.25
CA PRO A 109 2.49 -22.84 30.31
C PRO A 109 1.51 -23.58 29.39
N LYS A 110 1.86 -24.85 29.17
CA LYS A 110 1.07 -25.91 28.54
C LYS A 110 -0.17 -26.23 29.39
N SER A 111 -1.29 -26.58 28.77
CA SER A 111 -2.13 -27.68 29.27
C SER A 111 -2.85 -28.38 28.13
N GLU A 112 -2.70 -29.70 28.13
CA GLU A 112 -3.41 -30.67 27.31
C GLU A 112 -4.85 -30.81 27.82
N THR A 113 -5.83 -30.83 26.92
CA THR A 113 -7.06 -31.58 27.18
C THR A 113 -7.60 -32.13 25.86
N SER A 114 -7.39 -33.43 25.72
CA SER A 114 -8.08 -34.34 24.83
C SER A 114 -9.59 -34.23 24.99
N ARG A 115 -10.33 -33.98 23.89
CA ARG A 115 -11.73 -34.39 23.77
C ARG A 115 -12.08 -34.73 22.32
N THR A 116 -12.64 -35.93 22.21
CA THR A 116 -13.07 -36.69 21.06
C THR A 116 -14.20 -36.02 20.28
N ARG A 117 -14.01 -36.00 18.95
CA ARG A 117 -14.98 -36.36 17.90
C ARG A 117 -16.42 -35.84 18.05
N SER A 118 -16.76 -34.81 17.29
CA SER A 118 -18.06 -34.80 16.62
C SER A 118 -17.89 -34.32 15.18
N LYS A 119 -18.25 -35.24 14.29
CA LYS A 119 -18.18 -35.20 12.83
C LYS A 119 -19.19 -34.17 12.33
N ARG A 120 -18.72 -33.04 11.82
CA ARG A 120 -19.50 -32.20 10.90
C ARG A 120 -18.66 -32.00 9.65
N GLU A 121 -18.95 -32.84 8.67
CA GLU A 121 -18.43 -32.75 7.31
C GLU A 121 -18.91 -31.43 6.69
N THR A 122 -18.07 -30.40 6.76
CA THR A 122 -18.03 -29.37 5.72
C THR A 122 -16.91 -29.74 4.78
N PRO A 123 -17.10 -29.75 3.45
CA PRO A 123 -16.07 -30.13 2.50
C PRO A 123 -14.87 -29.22 2.73
N ALA A 124 -13.78 -29.79 3.25
CA ALA A 124 -12.48 -29.17 3.15
C ALA A 124 -12.18 -29.11 1.65
N GLU A 125 -12.44 -27.96 1.04
CA GLU A 125 -11.76 -27.58 -0.19
C GLU A 125 -10.28 -27.79 0.10
N LYS A 126 -9.72 -28.83 -0.53
CA LYS A 126 -8.30 -29.11 -0.46
C LYS A 126 -7.64 -27.82 -0.89
N ILE A 127 -6.98 -27.10 0.02
CA ILE A 127 -6.06 -26.03 -0.34
C ILE A 127 -5.03 -26.74 -1.23
N GLU A 128 -5.22 -26.62 -2.54
CA GLU A 128 -4.38 -27.30 -3.48
C GLU A 128 -2.98 -26.74 -3.31
N SER A 129 -2.00 -27.64 -3.21
CA SER A 129 -0.63 -27.17 -3.12
C SER A 129 -0.33 -26.29 -4.35
N PRO A 130 0.41 -25.18 -4.22
CA PRO A 130 0.70 -24.29 -5.36
C PRO A 130 1.26 -25.05 -6.56
N ALA A 131 1.99 -26.14 -6.33
CA ALA A 131 2.53 -27.00 -7.37
C ALA A 131 1.46 -27.75 -8.17
N ALA A 132 0.38 -28.19 -7.52
CA ALA A 132 -0.76 -28.87 -8.16
C ALA A 132 -1.60 -27.87 -8.97
N LEU A 133 -1.81 -26.66 -8.44
CA LEU A 133 -2.48 -25.56 -9.14
C LEU A 133 -1.73 -25.18 -10.41
N HIS A 134 -0.40 -25.04 -10.34
CA HIS A 134 0.40 -24.67 -11.51
C HIS A 134 0.34 -25.72 -12.62
N THR A 135 0.35 -27.00 -12.24
CA THR A 135 0.21 -28.11 -13.21
C THR A 135 -1.20 -28.17 -13.81
N ARG A 136 -2.24 -27.84 -13.04
CA ARG A 136 -3.61 -27.73 -13.57
C ARG A 136 -3.76 -26.57 -14.56
N VAL A 137 -3.26 -25.39 -14.21
CA VAL A 137 -3.34 -24.20 -15.08
C VAL A 137 -2.55 -24.44 -16.38
N GLU A 138 -1.36 -25.05 -16.29
CA GLU A 138 -0.59 -25.45 -17.48
C GLU A 138 -1.39 -26.42 -18.38
N ALA A 139 -2.00 -27.45 -17.80
CA ALA A 139 -2.81 -28.41 -18.56
C ALA A 139 -4.05 -27.78 -19.24
N GLN A 140 -4.64 -26.75 -18.63
CA GLN A 140 -5.86 -26.11 -19.14
C GLN A 140 -5.61 -24.92 -20.07
N THR A 141 -4.45 -24.27 -19.98
CA THR A 141 -4.16 -23.03 -20.73
C THR A 141 -2.99 -23.16 -21.70
N GLY A 142 -2.21 -24.25 -21.62
CA GLY A 142 -1.00 -24.44 -22.43
C GLY A 142 0.16 -23.50 -22.05
N ILE A 143 0.01 -22.70 -20.99
CA ILE A 143 1.06 -21.81 -20.49
C ILE A 143 2.09 -22.64 -19.75
N LYS A 144 3.37 -22.43 -20.05
CA LYS A 144 4.48 -23.12 -19.37
C LYS A 144 4.40 -22.92 -17.86
N LYS A 145 4.65 -23.96 -17.07
CA LYS A 145 4.66 -23.91 -15.60
C LYS A 145 5.47 -22.75 -15.01
N ALA A 146 6.58 -22.38 -15.65
CA ALA A 146 7.42 -21.27 -15.22
C ALA A 146 6.70 -19.90 -15.33
N ASP A 147 5.91 -19.71 -16.38
CA ASP A 147 5.15 -18.48 -16.61
C ASP A 147 3.89 -18.45 -15.72
N VAL A 148 3.25 -19.60 -15.50
CA VAL A 148 2.16 -19.74 -14.52
C VAL A 148 2.62 -19.35 -13.11
N LYS A 149 3.83 -19.76 -12.69
CA LYS A 149 4.41 -19.34 -11.39
C LYS A 149 4.57 -17.82 -11.29
N ARG A 150 5.00 -17.17 -12.38
CA ARG A 150 5.16 -15.71 -12.42
C ARG A 150 3.82 -15.00 -12.36
N LEU A 151 2.83 -15.47 -13.13
CA LEU A 151 1.46 -14.97 -13.09
C LEU A 151 0.83 -15.14 -11.70
N HIS A 152 1.01 -16.29 -11.05
CA HIS A 152 0.51 -16.53 -9.71
C HIS A 152 1.12 -15.56 -8.69
N LYS A 153 2.42 -15.25 -8.81
CA LYS A 153 3.06 -14.24 -7.97
C LYS A 153 2.46 -12.85 -8.20
N ILE A 154 2.27 -12.46 -9.45
CA ILE A 154 1.64 -11.18 -9.80
C ILE A 154 0.24 -11.10 -9.18
N VAL A 155 -0.56 -12.17 -9.25
CA VAL A 155 -1.90 -12.24 -8.64
C VAL A 155 -1.84 -12.15 -7.11
N GLN A 156 -0.88 -12.81 -6.46
CA GLN A 156 -0.69 -12.73 -5.00
C GLN A 156 -0.26 -11.35 -4.52
N ASP A 157 0.45 -10.58 -5.35
CA ASP A 157 0.90 -9.23 -5.03
C ASP A 157 -0.25 -8.19 -5.13
N ILE A 158 -1.42 -8.59 -5.64
CA ILE A 158 -2.61 -7.71 -5.74
C ILE A 158 -3.27 -7.57 -4.36
N ALA A 159 -3.38 -6.33 -3.88
CA ALA A 159 -4.12 -6.02 -2.68
C ALA A 159 -5.64 -6.24 -2.90
N ALA A 160 -6.24 -7.15 -2.14
CA ALA A 160 -7.69 -7.37 -2.14
C ALA A 160 -8.45 -6.26 -1.37
N PRO A 161 -9.70 -5.93 -1.74
CA PRO A 161 -10.49 -6.47 -2.85
C PRO A 161 -10.28 -5.67 -4.15
N MET A 162 -9.96 -6.37 -5.24
CA MET A 162 -9.92 -5.83 -6.61
C MET A 162 -10.95 -6.61 -7.46
N SER A 163 -11.67 -5.92 -8.37
CA SER A 163 -12.62 -6.61 -9.26
C SER A 163 -11.89 -7.54 -10.23
N ALA A 164 -12.59 -8.56 -10.75
CA ALA A 164 -11.99 -9.50 -11.72
C ALA A 164 -11.47 -8.79 -12.98
N GLU A 165 -12.20 -7.78 -13.48
CA GLU A 165 -11.81 -6.99 -14.64
C GLU A 165 -10.56 -6.14 -14.40
N HIS A 166 -10.48 -5.48 -13.23
CA HIS A 166 -9.29 -4.71 -12.87
C HIS A 166 -8.08 -5.62 -12.63
N THR A 167 -8.32 -6.79 -12.04
CA THR A 167 -7.29 -7.81 -11.83
C THR A 167 -6.73 -8.30 -13.17
N LEU A 168 -7.59 -8.62 -14.14
CA LEU A 168 -7.17 -9.05 -15.48
C LEU A 168 -6.34 -7.97 -16.19
N ASN A 169 -6.83 -6.73 -16.19
CA ASN A 169 -6.11 -5.60 -16.79
C ASN A 169 -4.75 -5.35 -16.13
N TYR A 170 -4.68 -5.46 -14.81
CA TYR A 170 -3.44 -5.32 -14.05
C TYR A 170 -2.45 -6.44 -14.40
N VAL A 171 -2.89 -7.70 -14.34
CA VAL A 171 -2.04 -8.86 -14.65
C VAL A 171 -1.57 -8.82 -16.10
N GLN A 172 -2.40 -8.36 -17.04
CA GLN A 172 -1.99 -8.19 -18.43
C GLN A 172 -0.85 -7.19 -18.58
N ARG A 173 -0.96 -6.01 -17.95
CA ARG A 173 0.12 -5.00 -17.97
C ARG A 173 1.40 -5.51 -17.31
N GLU A 174 1.30 -6.19 -16.18
CA GLU A 174 2.46 -6.77 -15.50
C GLU A 174 3.10 -7.92 -16.30
N ALA A 175 2.30 -8.73 -17.00
CA ALA A 175 2.80 -9.76 -17.90
C ALA A 175 3.55 -9.17 -19.10
N GLU A 176 3.05 -8.06 -19.67
CA GLU A 176 3.75 -7.31 -20.71
C GLU A 176 5.08 -6.73 -20.23
N ILE A 177 5.09 -6.11 -19.03
CA ILE A 177 6.32 -5.60 -18.38
C ILE A 177 7.33 -6.74 -18.16
N ALA A 178 6.85 -7.90 -17.70
CA ALA A 178 7.66 -9.08 -17.46
C ALA A 178 8.04 -9.84 -18.75
N LYS A 179 7.63 -9.35 -19.94
CA LYS A 179 7.86 -9.95 -21.26
C LYS A 179 7.37 -11.40 -21.36
N ILE A 180 6.27 -11.72 -20.65
CA ILE A 180 5.63 -13.03 -20.67
C ILE A 180 4.78 -13.10 -21.95
N LYS A 181 5.19 -13.94 -22.90
CA LYS A 181 4.47 -14.13 -24.17
C LYS A 181 3.36 -15.17 -23.97
N VAL A 182 2.15 -14.69 -23.66
CA VAL A 182 0.96 -15.53 -23.46
C VAL A 182 -0.19 -14.96 -24.29
N ASP A 183 -0.97 -15.85 -24.88
CA ASP A 183 -2.19 -15.49 -25.61
C ASP A 183 -3.25 -14.88 -24.67
N ALA A 184 -3.97 -13.85 -25.12
CA ALA A 184 -4.93 -13.13 -24.28
C ALA A 184 -6.04 -14.03 -23.72
N GLY A 185 -6.53 -15.00 -24.50
CA GLY A 185 -7.55 -15.95 -24.05
C GLY A 185 -7.00 -16.99 -23.07
N ALA A 186 -5.75 -17.38 -23.21
CA ALA A 186 -5.06 -18.26 -22.25
C ALA A 186 -4.77 -17.54 -20.92
N LEU A 187 -4.39 -16.26 -20.99
CA LEU A 187 -4.13 -15.41 -19.82
C LEU A 187 -5.40 -15.22 -18.97
N GLU A 188 -6.53 -14.91 -19.60
CA GLU A 188 -7.79 -14.69 -18.90
C GLU A 188 -8.23 -15.94 -18.12
N LYS A 189 -8.14 -17.12 -18.76
CA LYS A 189 -8.44 -18.40 -18.13
C LYS A 189 -7.49 -18.70 -16.96
N ALA A 190 -6.19 -18.44 -17.14
CA ALA A 190 -5.21 -18.65 -16.09
C ALA A 190 -5.49 -17.77 -14.86
N VAL A 191 -5.75 -16.48 -15.06
CA VAL A 191 -6.01 -15.54 -13.96
C VAL A 191 -7.28 -15.91 -13.20
N LYS A 192 -8.36 -16.31 -13.88
CA LYS A 192 -9.58 -16.79 -13.21
C LYS A 192 -9.32 -18.01 -12.32
N LEU A 193 -8.52 -18.96 -12.80
CA LEU A 193 -8.14 -20.15 -12.04
C LEU A 193 -7.22 -19.84 -10.85
N LEU A 194 -6.40 -18.79 -10.96
CA LEU A 194 -5.46 -18.38 -9.91
C LEU A 194 -6.11 -17.50 -8.83
N ILE A 195 -7.17 -16.75 -9.15
CA ILE A 195 -7.96 -15.98 -8.16
C ILE A 195 -8.91 -16.89 -7.38
N ALA A 196 -9.39 -17.97 -8.01
CA ALA A 196 -10.32 -18.92 -7.40
C ALA A 196 -9.64 -19.96 -6.48
N ALA A 197 -8.31 -19.91 -6.34
CA ALA A 197 -7.49 -20.87 -5.59
C ALA A 197 -6.91 -20.23 -4.32
#